data_AF-A0A937BN18-F1
#
_entry.id   AF-A0A937BN18-F1
#
_cell.length_a   1.000
_cell.length_b   1.000
_cell.length_c   1.000
_cell.angle_alpha   90.00
_cell.angle_beta   90.00
_cell.angle_gamma   90.00
#
_symmetry.space_group_name_H-M   'P 1'
#
loop_
_entity.id
_entity.type
_entity.pdbx_description
1 polymer ?
#
loop_
_entity_poly.entity_id
_entity_poly.type
_entity_poly.pdbx_seq_one_letter_code
_entity_poly.pdbx_strand_id
1 'polypeptide(L)'
;MKKTLTANISGTVFHIEEDAYEAMNRYLDNIRAQFAGTDGREEIMSDIEARIAELLHERLDGRRQVVSMADVEHVVATMGQPEDFTDDGSEGSPDAPPTSEVPPGKRYKRLLRDPDDKWVAGVLSGLAAYIGMDPLWLRVAMIVLVWASVGVLIPIYILLWILVPKADNAADRLRMRGEPVTVENIRRVVEEGTERMASEAKDLGKQWRNSGSKRGSEAARILGKLAGVVLIVIAFSMLLSLITGVIGGTFGIWNATWTNEDLGLLDLGGLLFASRSAAMWMAIGVFALLAIPIIGLFLAGFRLLLNTRMPKWLGWSLTILWVAALVPTIWGGVNLGRDFHRENTVRTEETLVQPTGSVLYLDALNVADETEGWSMHLNDGALDVDMDGLHVADGNIFGAWARLDVEASTDSLFHLVVIRQARGVTAKAALARAEEIRFRVEQQGDVLFVSPLVSYAVTDKFRAQDVQFTLEVPLGKSIFLRPGSKAVIYDIDNVTNTSDHKMLGRTWTMTARGLEDPNAPSRSHKEKAKEEDQDPAKKDSSLTGKVAAEVYRGPSPKKATVRTDARPLQLPSLLALIRPR
;
A
#
# COMPACT_ATOMS: atom_id res chain seq x y z
N MET A 1 26.65 -36.66 -64.19
CA MET A 1 25.73 -36.49 -63.05
C MET A 1 26.13 -37.49 -61.99
N LYS A 2 26.39 -37.04 -60.77
CA LYS A 2 26.66 -37.94 -59.64
C LYS A 2 25.34 -38.49 -59.10
N LYS A 3 25.34 -39.72 -58.60
CA LYS A 3 24.15 -40.27 -57.93
C LYS A 3 23.94 -39.54 -56.60
N THR A 4 22.69 -39.36 -56.21
CA THR A 4 22.31 -38.76 -54.93
C THR A 4 21.57 -39.79 -54.08
N LEU A 5 21.86 -39.76 -52.78
CA LEU A 5 21.23 -40.57 -51.75
C LEU A 5 20.47 -39.65 -50.79
N THR A 6 19.38 -40.16 -50.23
CA THR A 6 18.60 -39.43 -49.22
C THR A 6 18.99 -39.93 -47.85
N ALA A 7 19.47 -39.04 -46.99
CA ALA A 7 19.90 -39.34 -45.63
C ALA A 7 19.10 -38.52 -44.61
N ASN A 8 18.79 -39.12 -43.46
CA ASN A 8 18.23 -38.42 -42.32
C ASN A 8 19.34 -38.18 -41.30
N ILE A 9 19.59 -36.92 -40.96
CA ILE A 9 20.58 -36.51 -39.95
C ILE A 9 19.82 -35.72 -38.90
N SER A 10 19.76 -36.23 -37.67
CA SER A 10 19.06 -35.59 -36.54
C SER A 10 17.62 -35.14 -36.86
N GLY A 11 16.86 -35.96 -37.61
CA GLY A 11 15.46 -35.68 -37.96
C GLY A 11 15.26 -34.79 -39.20
N THR A 12 16.33 -34.31 -39.83
CA THR A 12 16.27 -33.51 -41.06
C THR A 12 16.70 -34.33 -42.28
N VAL A 13 15.94 -34.25 -43.37
CA VAL A 13 16.20 -35.00 -44.61
C VAL A 13 17.09 -34.18 -45.55
N PHE A 14 18.23 -34.75 -45.94
CA PHE A 14 19.16 -34.17 -46.91
C PHE A 14 19.31 -35.09 -48.13
N HIS A 15 19.46 -34.49 -49.31
CA HIS A 15 19.93 -35.19 -50.50
C HIS A 15 21.45 -34.99 -50.61
N ILE A 16 22.23 -36.06 -50.71
CA ILE A 16 23.69 -36.04 -50.59
C ILE A 16 24.28 -36.79 -51.78
N GLU A 17 25.34 -36.28 -52.40
CA GLU A 17 26.06 -37.03 -53.45
C GLU A 17 26.61 -38.35 -52.89
N GLU A 18 26.66 -39.42 -53.70
CA GLU A 18 27.07 -40.77 -53.28
C GLU A 18 28.46 -40.78 -52.61
N ASP A 19 29.44 -40.06 -53.18
CA ASP A 19 30.78 -39.91 -52.64
C ASP A 19 30.83 -39.09 -51.34
N ALA A 20 30.04 -38.02 -51.26
CA ALA A 20 29.90 -37.19 -50.06
C ALA A 20 29.20 -37.97 -48.91
N TYR A 21 28.21 -38.81 -49.25
CA TYR A 21 27.52 -39.66 -48.29
C TYR A 21 28.47 -40.70 -47.69
N GLU A 22 29.26 -41.38 -48.51
CA GLU A 22 30.27 -42.32 -48.05
C GLU A 22 31.31 -41.66 -47.12
N ALA A 23 31.79 -40.45 -47.48
CA ALA A 23 32.74 -39.70 -46.68
C ALA A 23 32.15 -39.29 -45.32
N MET A 24 30.92 -38.77 -45.30
CA MET A 24 30.22 -38.36 -44.09
C MET A 24 29.87 -39.55 -43.19
N ASN A 25 29.42 -40.67 -43.78
CA ASN A 25 29.11 -41.87 -43.01
C ASN A 25 30.38 -42.45 -42.37
N ARG A 26 31.50 -42.48 -43.11
CA ARG A 26 32.80 -42.86 -42.56
C ARG A 26 33.22 -41.96 -41.39
N TYR A 27 33.02 -40.66 -41.51
CA TYR A 27 33.29 -39.71 -40.43
C TYR A 27 32.44 -39.99 -39.17
N LEU A 28 31.13 -40.15 -39.33
CA LEU A 28 30.23 -40.47 -38.22
C LEU A 28 30.55 -41.84 -37.60
N ASP A 29 30.88 -42.84 -38.41
CA ASP A 29 31.23 -44.18 -37.92
C ASP A 29 32.56 -44.18 -37.15
N ASN A 30 33.55 -43.39 -37.58
CA ASN A 30 34.80 -43.20 -36.84
C ASN A 30 34.54 -42.55 -35.47
N ILE A 31 33.71 -41.51 -35.43
CA ILE A 31 33.28 -40.86 -34.18
C ILE A 31 32.56 -41.87 -33.27
N ARG A 32 31.62 -42.66 -33.80
CA ARG A 32 30.91 -43.70 -33.04
C ARG A 32 31.85 -44.77 -32.48
N ALA A 33 32.84 -45.18 -33.27
CA ALA A 33 33.83 -46.17 -32.88
C ALA A 33 34.74 -45.65 -31.77
N GLN A 34 35.13 -44.36 -31.84
CA GLN A 34 35.94 -43.73 -30.82
C GLN A 34 35.20 -43.61 -29.47
N PHE A 35 33.90 -43.31 -29.51
CA PHE A 35 33.05 -43.25 -28.32
C PHE A 35 32.47 -44.61 -27.90
N ALA A 36 33.04 -45.72 -28.39
CA ALA A 36 32.61 -47.06 -28.00
C ALA A 36 33.01 -47.34 -26.54
N GLY A 37 32.08 -47.14 -25.61
CA GLY A 37 32.27 -47.43 -24.19
C GLY A 37 32.16 -46.23 -23.26
N THR A 38 31.97 -45.02 -23.78
CA THR A 38 31.69 -43.82 -22.98
C THR A 38 30.22 -43.73 -22.57
N ASP A 39 29.98 -43.39 -21.30
CA ASP A 39 28.64 -43.09 -20.79
C ASP A 39 28.12 -41.79 -21.43
N GLY A 40 26.93 -41.83 -22.04
CA GLY A 40 26.35 -40.69 -22.77
C GLY A 40 26.66 -40.68 -24.27
N ARG A 41 27.26 -41.74 -24.84
CA ARG A 41 27.54 -41.87 -26.29
C ARG A 41 26.36 -41.49 -27.20
N GLU A 42 25.14 -41.95 -26.89
CA GLU A 42 23.97 -41.65 -27.73
C GLU A 42 23.60 -40.15 -27.71
N GLU A 43 23.79 -39.46 -26.59
CA GLU A 43 23.59 -38.02 -26.45
C GLU A 43 24.67 -37.24 -27.20
N ILE A 44 25.95 -37.64 -27.05
CA ILE A 44 27.07 -37.07 -27.81
C ILE A 44 26.83 -37.19 -29.31
N MET A 45 26.45 -38.38 -29.79
CA MET A 45 26.18 -38.61 -31.21
C MET A 45 24.97 -37.80 -31.71
N SER A 46 23.89 -37.74 -30.93
CA SER A 46 22.71 -36.93 -31.27
C SER A 46 23.07 -35.45 -31.41
N ASP A 47 23.87 -34.89 -30.50
CA ASP A 47 24.27 -33.48 -30.52
C ASP A 47 25.26 -33.16 -31.64
N ILE A 48 26.17 -34.08 -31.95
CA ILE A 48 27.07 -34.00 -33.11
C ILE A 48 26.26 -34.01 -34.41
N GLU A 49 25.32 -34.96 -34.56
CA GLU A 49 24.46 -35.06 -35.74
C GLU A 49 23.57 -33.81 -35.89
N ALA A 50 23.02 -33.26 -34.80
CA ALA A 50 22.25 -32.02 -34.82
C ALA A 50 23.08 -30.82 -35.29
N ARG A 51 24.32 -30.70 -34.82
CA ARG A 51 25.25 -29.65 -35.25
C ARG A 51 25.64 -29.80 -36.71
N ILE A 52 25.88 -31.02 -37.17
CA ILE A 52 26.19 -31.33 -38.59
C ILE A 52 25.01 -30.92 -39.47
N ALA A 53 23.78 -31.29 -39.10
CA ALA A 53 22.58 -30.89 -39.82
C ALA A 53 22.45 -29.36 -39.92
N GLU A 54 22.76 -28.63 -38.85
CA GLU A 54 22.75 -27.16 -38.85
C GLU A 54 23.82 -26.56 -39.77
N LEU A 55 25.05 -27.08 -39.74
CA LEU A 55 26.15 -26.61 -40.60
C LEU A 55 25.86 -26.87 -42.09
N LEU A 56 25.27 -28.03 -42.41
CA LEU A 56 24.80 -28.34 -43.75
C LEU A 56 23.68 -27.39 -44.17
N HIS A 57 22.72 -27.12 -43.28
CA HIS A 57 21.63 -26.18 -43.57
C HIS A 57 22.13 -24.75 -43.80
N GLU A 58 23.11 -24.27 -43.01
CA GLU A 58 23.71 -22.94 -43.17
C GLU A 58 24.47 -22.80 -44.50
N ARG A 59 25.09 -23.88 -44.99
CA ARG A 59 25.82 -23.89 -46.27
C ARG A 59 24.92 -24.02 -47.49
N LEU A 60 23.78 -24.69 -47.33
CA LEU A 60 22.75 -24.80 -48.35
C LEU A 60 21.91 -23.51 -48.34
N ASP A 61 22.39 -22.46 -49.04
CA ASP A 61 21.83 -21.09 -49.19
C ASP A 61 20.38 -21.00 -49.80
N GLY A 62 19.51 -21.98 -49.52
CA GLY A 62 18.15 -22.11 -50.03
C GLY A 62 18.03 -22.47 -51.52
N ARG A 63 19.12 -22.33 -52.31
CA ARG A 63 19.15 -22.58 -53.76
C ARG A 63 19.78 -23.93 -54.15
N ARG A 64 20.58 -24.53 -53.27
CA ARG A 64 21.17 -25.86 -53.46
C ARG A 64 20.45 -26.83 -52.54
N GLN A 65 19.94 -27.93 -53.09
CA GLN A 65 19.24 -28.98 -52.35
C GLN A 65 20.10 -30.24 -52.14
N VAL A 66 21.28 -30.29 -52.77
CA VAL A 66 22.17 -31.45 -52.73
C VAL A 66 23.47 -31.08 -52.04
N VAL A 67 23.84 -31.85 -51.02
CA VAL A 67 25.10 -31.78 -50.27
C VAL A 67 26.21 -32.40 -51.12
N SER A 68 27.24 -31.62 -51.42
CA SER A 68 28.42 -32.03 -52.18
C SER A 68 29.59 -32.40 -51.28
N MET A 69 30.64 -33.01 -51.85
CA MET A 69 31.86 -33.36 -51.11
C MET A 69 32.48 -32.14 -50.38
N ALA A 70 32.48 -30.97 -51.03
CA ALA A 70 33.01 -29.74 -50.44
C ALA A 70 32.23 -29.28 -49.19
N ASP A 71 30.94 -29.57 -49.12
CA ASP A 71 30.10 -29.24 -47.97
C ASP A 71 30.42 -30.16 -46.79
N VAL A 72 30.66 -31.46 -47.06
CA VAL A 72 31.10 -32.43 -46.04
C VAL A 72 32.51 -32.11 -45.54
N GLU A 73 33.45 -31.77 -46.41
CA GLU A 73 34.81 -31.35 -46.03
C GLU A 73 34.77 -30.12 -45.11
N HIS A 74 33.89 -29.15 -45.39
CA HIS A 74 33.70 -27.98 -44.51
C HIS A 74 33.14 -28.36 -43.14
N VAL A 75 32.17 -29.28 -43.09
CA VAL A 75 31.61 -29.80 -41.84
C VAL A 75 32.70 -30.47 -41.02
N VAL A 76 33.49 -31.37 -41.62
CA VAL A 76 34.60 -32.06 -40.97
C VAL A 76 35.65 -31.07 -40.47
N ALA A 77 36.01 -30.06 -41.27
CA ALA A 77 36.97 -29.03 -40.86
C ALA A 77 36.46 -28.16 -39.70
N THR A 78 35.15 -27.94 -39.60
CA THR A 78 34.53 -27.14 -38.52
C THR A 78 34.35 -27.95 -37.23
N MET A 79 34.00 -29.23 -37.37
CA MET A 79 33.74 -30.14 -36.25
C MET A 79 35.02 -30.74 -35.65
N GLY A 80 36.10 -30.82 -36.44
CA GLY A 80 37.40 -31.43 -36.10
C GLY A 80 37.54 -32.88 -36.62
N GLN A 81 38.77 -33.37 -36.79
CA GLN A 81 39.04 -34.71 -37.32
C GLN A 81 39.10 -35.76 -36.21
N PRO A 82 38.54 -36.98 -36.40
CA PRO A 82 38.47 -38.01 -35.35
C PRO A 82 39.85 -38.45 -34.82
N GLU A 83 40.87 -38.32 -35.66
CA GLU A 83 42.24 -38.78 -35.43
C GLU A 83 43.03 -37.83 -34.49
N ASP A 84 42.60 -36.58 -34.34
CA ASP A 84 43.22 -35.60 -33.43
C ASP A 84 42.78 -35.77 -31.96
N PHE A 85 41.96 -36.78 -31.67
CA PHE A 85 41.25 -36.95 -30.40
C PHE A 85 41.68 -38.20 -29.61
N THR A 86 42.76 -38.88 -30.00
CA THR A 86 43.31 -40.03 -29.24
C THR A 86 44.08 -39.55 -28.01
N ASP A 87 43.70 -40.09 -26.85
CA ASP A 87 44.27 -39.81 -25.52
C ASP A 87 45.63 -40.50 -25.30
N ASP A 88 46.59 -40.27 -26.21
CA ASP A 88 48.00 -40.57 -25.94
C ASP A 88 48.62 -39.37 -25.23
N GLY A 89 48.38 -39.28 -23.92
CA GLY A 89 49.36 -38.94 -22.88
C GLY A 89 50.40 -37.84 -23.13
N SER A 90 50.10 -36.84 -23.94
CA SER A 90 50.90 -35.63 -24.07
C SER A 90 50.14 -34.50 -23.43
N GLU A 91 50.32 -34.41 -22.11
CA GLU A 91 50.21 -33.13 -21.42
C GLU A 91 51.00 -32.11 -22.23
N GLY A 92 50.29 -31.25 -22.96
CA GLY A 92 50.87 -30.07 -23.55
C GLY A 92 51.46 -29.23 -22.43
N SER A 93 52.79 -29.16 -22.39
CA SER A 93 53.53 -28.15 -21.62
C SER A 93 52.87 -26.76 -21.79
N PRO A 94 52.80 -25.92 -20.74
CA PRO A 94 52.13 -24.61 -20.80
C PRO A 94 52.76 -23.59 -21.77
N ASP A 95 53.82 -23.94 -22.48
CA ASP A 95 54.55 -23.08 -23.41
C ASP A 95 54.67 -23.75 -24.80
N ALA A 96 53.58 -23.71 -25.58
CA ALA A 96 53.63 -23.88 -27.02
C ALA A 96 52.68 -22.86 -27.69
N PRO A 97 53.10 -22.15 -28.76
CA PRO A 97 52.29 -21.11 -29.38
C PRO A 97 51.06 -21.74 -30.08
N PRO A 98 49.89 -21.06 -30.09
CA PRO A 98 48.69 -21.60 -30.70
C PRO A 98 48.78 -21.43 -32.22
N THR A 99 49.25 -22.44 -32.93
CA THR A 99 49.11 -22.51 -34.40
C THR A 99 48.03 -23.51 -34.77
N SER A 100 46.81 -22.99 -34.85
CA SER A 100 45.76 -23.38 -35.79
C SER A 100 44.68 -22.31 -35.71
N GLU A 101 44.89 -21.21 -36.44
CA GLU A 101 43.90 -20.16 -36.66
C GLU A 101 42.73 -20.75 -37.47
N VAL A 102 41.73 -21.28 -36.77
CA VAL A 102 40.38 -21.39 -37.33
C VAL A 102 39.93 -19.95 -37.63
N PRO A 103 39.50 -19.63 -38.87
CA PRO A 103 39.14 -18.26 -39.23
C PRO A 103 38.05 -17.74 -38.27
N PRO A 104 38.01 -16.44 -37.97
CA PRO A 104 37.08 -15.86 -37.01
C PRO A 104 35.68 -15.82 -37.62
N GLY A 105 35.04 -16.97 -37.75
CA GLY A 105 33.59 -17.09 -37.90
C GLY A 105 32.97 -16.44 -36.67
N LYS A 106 32.09 -15.46 -36.89
CA LYS A 106 31.45 -14.64 -35.85
C LYS A 106 31.02 -15.49 -34.66
N ARG A 107 31.68 -15.27 -33.52
CA ARG A 107 31.37 -15.91 -32.23
C ARG A 107 30.04 -15.34 -31.72
N TYR A 108 28.93 -15.90 -32.16
CA TYR A 108 27.61 -15.48 -31.69
C TYR A 108 27.29 -16.15 -30.36
N LYS A 109 27.59 -15.47 -29.24
CA LYS A 109 26.98 -15.82 -27.96
C LYS A 109 25.48 -15.66 -28.09
N ARG A 110 24.71 -16.66 -27.70
CA ARG A 110 23.25 -16.59 -27.66
C ARG A 110 22.79 -16.49 -26.21
N LEU A 111 21.87 -15.57 -25.94
CA LEU A 111 21.22 -15.50 -24.64
C LEU A 111 20.27 -16.70 -24.52
N LEU A 112 20.63 -17.64 -23.66
CA LEU A 112 19.86 -18.83 -23.34
C LEU A 112 19.66 -18.88 -21.84
N ARG A 113 18.51 -19.35 -21.37
CA ARG A 113 18.30 -19.58 -19.93
C ARG A 113 19.00 -20.87 -19.53
N ASP A 114 19.75 -20.80 -18.43
CA ASP A 114 20.57 -21.91 -17.92
C ASP A 114 19.70 -22.82 -17.02
N PRO A 115 19.49 -24.10 -17.39
CA PRO A 115 18.70 -25.03 -16.58
C PRO A 115 19.47 -25.66 -15.41
N ASP A 116 20.80 -25.63 -15.43
CA ASP A 116 21.64 -26.27 -14.42
C ASP A 116 21.76 -25.40 -13.17
N ASP A 117 21.91 -24.08 -13.34
CA ASP A 117 22.00 -23.10 -12.25
C ASP A 117 20.71 -22.26 -12.12
N LYS A 118 19.58 -22.92 -11.80
CA LYS A 118 18.25 -22.28 -11.69
C LYS A 118 17.86 -21.94 -10.24
N TRP A 119 17.46 -20.69 -10.00
CA TRP A 119 16.72 -20.27 -8.79
C TRP A 119 15.24 -20.04 -9.12
N VAL A 120 15.00 -19.17 -10.09
CA VAL A 120 13.73 -19.00 -10.78
C VAL A 120 14.08 -19.08 -12.26
N ALA A 121 13.45 -19.98 -13.01
CA ALA A 121 13.51 -20.06 -14.48
C ALA A 121 14.86 -20.10 -15.24
N GLY A 122 16.02 -19.91 -14.61
CA GLY A 122 17.35 -19.90 -15.26
C GLY A 122 17.72 -18.61 -16.02
N VAL A 123 16.88 -17.57 -15.95
CA VAL A 123 17.04 -16.35 -16.76
C VAL A 123 18.25 -15.50 -16.32
N LEU A 124 18.45 -15.35 -15.02
CA LEU A 124 19.56 -14.54 -14.49
C LEU A 124 20.91 -15.25 -14.67
N SER A 125 20.98 -16.57 -14.50
CA SER A 125 22.19 -17.35 -14.78
C SER A 125 22.55 -17.33 -16.27
N GLY A 126 21.56 -17.46 -17.14
CA GLY A 126 21.73 -17.28 -18.58
C GLY A 126 22.24 -15.89 -18.97
N LEU A 127 21.67 -14.84 -18.38
CA LEU A 127 22.10 -13.46 -18.61
C LEU A 127 23.51 -13.20 -18.05
N ALA A 128 23.85 -13.79 -16.92
CA ALA A 128 25.17 -13.72 -16.31
C ALA A 128 26.24 -14.41 -17.19
N ALA A 129 25.95 -15.59 -17.74
CA ALA A 129 26.83 -16.29 -18.68
C ALA A 129 27.04 -15.49 -19.98
N TYR A 130 25.98 -14.84 -20.50
CA TYR A 130 26.06 -13.98 -21.66
C TYR A 130 26.99 -12.77 -21.44
N ILE A 131 26.86 -12.11 -20.28
CA ILE A 131 27.63 -10.90 -19.91
C ILE A 131 29.04 -11.25 -19.35
N GLY A 132 29.28 -12.50 -18.94
CA GLY A 132 30.54 -12.92 -18.32
C GLY A 132 30.69 -12.50 -16.85
N MET A 133 29.57 -12.38 -16.13
CA MET A 133 29.51 -12.00 -14.72
C MET A 133 29.06 -13.19 -13.86
N ASP A 134 29.39 -13.19 -12.58
CA ASP A 134 28.89 -14.20 -11.64
C ASP A 134 27.36 -14.01 -11.42
N PRO A 135 26.54 -15.08 -11.61
CA PRO A 135 25.09 -15.05 -11.40
C PRO A 135 24.66 -14.53 -10.02
N LEU A 136 25.47 -14.71 -8.98
CA LEU A 136 25.16 -14.28 -7.63
C LEU A 136 24.95 -12.76 -7.53
N TRP A 137 25.82 -11.97 -8.16
CA TRP A 137 25.73 -10.51 -8.13
C TRP A 137 24.50 -10.00 -8.87
N LEU A 138 24.17 -10.62 -10.01
CA LEU A 138 22.99 -10.28 -10.78
C LEU A 138 21.69 -10.60 -10.01
N ARG A 139 21.67 -11.71 -9.26
CA ARG A 139 20.55 -12.07 -8.38
C ARG A 139 20.36 -11.05 -7.27
N VAL A 140 21.43 -10.63 -6.60
CA VAL A 140 21.36 -9.61 -5.54
C VAL A 140 20.88 -8.27 -6.10
N ALA A 141 21.44 -7.84 -7.23
CA ALA A 141 21.02 -6.61 -7.91
C ALA A 141 19.53 -6.66 -8.27
N MET A 142 19.05 -7.76 -8.85
CA MET A 142 17.64 -7.91 -9.23
C MET A 142 16.71 -7.80 -8.02
N ILE A 143 17.05 -8.43 -6.89
CA ILE A 143 16.25 -8.33 -5.66
C ILE A 143 16.18 -6.88 -5.17
N VAL A 144 17.32 -6.19 -5.09
CA VAL A 144 17.37 -4.78 -4.68
C VAL A 144 16.55 -3.92 -5.63
N LEU A 145 16.70 -4.12 -6.94
CA LEU A 145 16.00 -3.35 -7.95
C LEU A 145 14.49 -3.63 -7.96
N VAL A 146 14.02 -4.85 -7.76
CA VAL A 146 12.58 -5.17 -7.66
C VAL A 146 11.92 -4.37 -6.52
N TRP A 147 12.62 -4.22 -5.39
CA TRP A 147 12.15 -3.38 -4.29
C TRP A 147 12.23 -1.89 -4.61
N ALA A 148 13.32 -1.45 -5.25
CA ALA A 148 13.46 -0.05 -5.68
C ALA A 148 12.47 0.36 -6.77
N SER A 149 12.04 -0.58 -7.61
CA SER A 149 11.15 -0.34 -8.76
C SER A 149 9.69 -0.70 -8.48
N VAL A 150 9.29 -0.91 -7.21
CA VAL A 150 7.91 -1.27 -6.83
C VAL A 150 7.37 -2.48 -7.63
N GLY A 151 8.19 -3.51 -7.78
CA GLY A 151 7.77 -4.73 -8.46
C GLY A 151 7.59 -4.62 -9.97
N VAL A 152 7.85 -3.48 -10.62
CA VAL A 152 7.82 -3.31 -12.10
C VAL A 152 8.76 -4.30 -12.80
N LEU A 153 9.85 -4.69 -12.15
CA LEU A 153 10.77 -5.69 -12.68
C LEU A 153 10.26 -7.13 -12.64
N ILE A 154 9.19 -7.41 -11.89
CA ILE A 154 8.55 -8.73 -11.84
C ILE A 154 7.90 -9.09 -13.18
N PRO A 155 7.00 -8.28 -13.79
CA PRO A 155 6.47 -8.58 -15.10
C PRO A 155 7.55 -8.57 -16.20
N ILE A 156 8.58 -7.73 -16.09
CA ILE A 156 9.74 -7.75 -17.02
C ILE A 156 10.46 -9.10 -16.93
N TYR A 157 10.66 -9.61 -15.72
CA TYR A 157 11.29 -10.90 -15.50
C TYR A 157 10.45 -12.06 -16.07
N ILE A 158 9.13 -12.02 -15.87
CA ILE A 158 8.21 -13.01 -16.46
C ILE A 158 8.24 -12.93 -18.00
N LEU A 159 8.28 -11.72 -18.56
CA LEU A 159 8.41 -11.53 -20.00
C LEU A 159 9.72 -12.12 -20.56
N LEU A 160 10.85 -11.88 -19.88
CA LEU A 160 12.13 -12.49 -20.23
C LEU A 160 12.09 -14.01 -20.10
N TRP A 161 11.37 -14.56 -19.12
CA TRP A 161 11.21 -15.99 -18.98
C TRP A 161 10.46 -16.63 -20.15
N ILE A 162 9.44 -15.94 -20.68
CA ILE A 162 8.68 -16.38 -21.86
C ILE A 162 9.52 -16.23 -23.13
N LEU A 163 10.26 -15.14 -23.25
CA LEU A 163 11.00 -14.79 -24.47
C LEU A 163 12.33 -15.53 -24.63
N VAL A 164 13.03 -15.82 -23.53
CA VAL A 164 14.37 -16.43 -23.55
C VAL A 164 14.25 -17.97 -23.60
N PRO A 165 14.72 -18.62 -24.68
CA PRO A 165 14.64 -20.07 -24.83
C PRO A 165 15.64 -20.80 -23.91
N LYS A 166 15.34 -22.07 -23.62
CA LYS A 166 16.16 -22.95 -22.76
C LYS A 166 17.34 -23.54 -23.54
N ALA A 167 18.49 -23.67 -22.89
CA ALA A 167 19.57 -24.49 -23.41
C ALA A 167 19.23 -25.98 -23.15
N ASP A 168 18.83 -26.71 -24.19
CA ASP A 168 18.38 -28.10 -24.04
C ASP A 168 19.46 -29.13 -24.40
N ASN A 169 20.40 -28.82 -25.30
CA ASN A 169 21.49 -29.73 -25.73
C ASN A 169 22.90 -29.19 -25.39
N ALA A 170 23.95 -30.01 -25.56
CA ALA A 170 25.33 -29.62 -25.28
C ALA A 170 25.82 -28.50 -26.19
N ALA A 171 25.39 -28.50 -27.46
CA ALA A 171 25.68 -27.45 -28.42
C ALA A 171 25.17 -26.06 -27.95
N ASP A 172 23.97 -26.00 -27.38
CA ASP A 172 23.36 -24.78 -26.85
C ASP A 172 24.07 -24.28 -25.58
N ARG A 173 24.54 -25.20 -24.73
CA ARG A 173 25.36 -24.85 -23.56
C ARG A 173 26.70 -24.23 -23.97
N LEU A 174 27.35 -24.79 -24.98
CA LEU A 174 28.57 -24.24 -25.57
C LEU A 174 28.34 -22.83 -26.15
N ARG A 175 27.22 -22.63 -26.86
CA ARG A 175 26.81 -21.32 -27.39
C ARG A 175 26.52 -20.28 -26.33
N MET A 176 25.93 -20.67 -25.21
CA MET A 176 25.68 -19.80 -24.07
C MET A 176 27.00 -19.30 -23.46
N ARG A 177 28.00 -20.19 -23.37
CA ARG A 177 29.34 -19.87 -22.85
C ARG A 177 30.23 -19.16 -23.89
N GLY A 178 29.90 -19.27 -25.17
CA GLY A 178 30.68 -18.70 -26.28
C GLY A 178 31.86 -19.57 -26.71
N GLU A 179 31.80 -20.87 -26.43
CA GLU A 179 32.79 -21.88 -26.83
C GLU A 179 32.44 -22.44 -28.22
N PRO A 180 33.44 -22.85 -29.02
CA PRO A 180 33.18 -23.41 -30.34
C PRO A 180 32.51 -24.79 -30.20
N VAL A 181 31.47 -25.02 -30.99
CA VAL A 181 30.73 -26.29 -31.01
C VAL A 181 31.48 -27.29 -31.89
N THR A 182 32.49 -27.95 -31.31
CA THR A 182 33.31 -29.02 -31.91
C THR A 182 33.01 -30.37 -31.26
N VAL A 183 33.45 -31.48 -31.88
CA VAL A 183 33.29 -32.83 -31.33
C VAL A 183 33.83 -32.94 -29.91
N GLU A 184 35.04 -32.41 -29.68
CA GLU A 184 35.71 -32.45 -28.37
C GLU A 184 34.98 -31.62 -27.30
N ASN A 185 34.48 -30.44 -27.64
CA ASN A 185 33.75 -29.61 -26.68
C ASN A 185 32.37 -30.17 -26.35
N ILE A 186 31.69 -30.80 -27.32
CA ILE A 186 30.41 -31.52 -27.08
C ILE A 186 30.68 -32.70 -26.14
N ARG A 187 31.72 -33.50 -26.44
CA ARG A 187 32.16 -34.61 -25.61
C ARG A 187 32.41 -34.15 -24.18
N ARG A 188 33.22 -33.11 -23.98
CA ARG A 188 33.53 -32.54 -22.66
C ARG A 188 32.26 -32.15 -21.89
N VAL A 189 31.33 -31.45 -22.53
CA VAL A 189 30.10 -31.00 -21.85
C VAL A 189 29.20 -32.17 -21.44
N VAL A 190 29.11 -33.20 -22.27
CA VAL A 190 28.30 -34.40 -21.97
C VAL A 190 28.99 -35.28 -20.93
N GLU A 191 30.29 -35.55 -21.04
CA GLU A 191 31.07 -36.31 -20.06
C GLU A 191 31.10 -35.60 -18.70
N GLU A 192 31.34 -34.28 -18.66
CA GLU A 192 31.19 -33.51 -17.44
C GLU A 192 29.76 -33.59 -16.90
N GLY A 193 28.75 -33.63 -17.77
CA GLY A 193 27.35 -33.78 -17.40
C GLY A 193 27.02 -35.14 -16.78
N THR A 194 27.49 -36.23 -17.39
CA THR A 194 27.27 -37.61 -16.94
C THR A 194 28.07 -37.91 -15.67
N GLU A 195 29.32 -37.45 -15.58
CA GLU A 195 30.12 -37.53 -14.36
C GLU A 195 29.54 -36.69 -13.21
N ARG A 196 29.08 -35.46 -13.49
CA ARG A 196 28.36 -34.63 -12.51
C ARG A 196 27.07 -35.32 -12.07
N MET A 197 26.29 -35.94 -12.96
CA MET A 197 25.10 -36.68 -12.57
C MET A 197 25.41 -37.95 -11.77
N ALA A 198 26.44 -38.71 -12.14
CA ALA A 198 26.84 -39.92 -11.43
C ALA A 198 27.41 -39.60 -10.04
N SER A 199 28.27 -38.57 -9.96
CA SER A 199 28.79 -38.05 -8.69
C SER A 199 27.69 -37.42 -7.84
N GLU A 200 26.78 -36.64 -8.43
CA GLU A 200 25.65 -36.04 -7.74
C GLU A 200 24.63 -37.10 -7.30
N ALA A 201 24.37 -38.17 -8.05
CA ALA A 201 23.51 -39.28 -7.60
C ALA A 201 24.15 -40.07 -6.44
N LYS A 202 25.46 -40.30 -6.50
CA LYS A 202 26.24 -40.97 -5.44
C LYS A 202 26.34 -40.09 -4.18
N ASP A 203 26.52 -38.79 -4.37
CA ASP A 203 26.54 -37.80 -3.32
C ASP A 203 25.14 -37.51 -2.80
N LEU A 204 24.08 -37.55 -3.60
CA LEU A 204 22.68 -37.49 -3.17
C LEU A 204 22.30 -38.74 -2.37
N GLY A 205 22.78 -39.93 -2.74
CA GLY A 205 22.59 -41.13 -1.92
C GLY A 205 23.30 -41.03 -0.55
N LYS A 206 24.52 -40.48 -0.52
CA LYS A 206 25.24 -40.19 0.73
C LYS A 206 24.68 -39.00 1.51
N GLN A 207 24.20 -37.96 0.83
CA GLN A 207 23.61 -36.73 1.37
C GLN A 207 22.15 -36.95 1.79
N TRP A 208 21.39 -37.88 1.23
CA TRP A 208 20.03 -38.11 1.70
C TRP A 208 20.03 -38.87 3.04
N ARG A 209 21.07 -39.68 3.24
CA ARG A 209 21.37 -40.33 4.53
C ARG A 209 21.98 -39.39 5.58
N ASN A 210 22.72 -38.34 5.18
CA ASN A 210 23.46 -37.45 6.10
C ASN A 210 23.13 -35.93 6.02
N SER A 211 22.38 -35.47 5.03
CA SER A 211 22.20 -34.06 4.61
C SER A 211 20.73 -33.67 4.33
N GLY A 212 19.78 -34.24 5.06
CA GLY A 212 18.55 -33.50 5.38
C GLY A 212 18.83 -32.16 6.09
N SER A 213 20.07 -31.90 6.52
CA SER A 213 20.47 -30.73 7.32
C SER A 213 21.44 -29.72 6.66
N LYS A 214 22.14 -30.05 5.56
CA LYS A 214 23.28 -29.22 5.07
C LYS A 214 23.05 -28.42 3.78
N ARG A 215 22.43 -28.96 2.73
CA ARG A 215 22.17 -28.20 1.48
C ARG A 215 21.04 -27.16 1.62
N GLY A 216 20.06 -27.45 2.49
CA GLY A 216 19.09 -26.45 2.95
C GLY A 216 19.74 -25.29 3.73
N SER A 217 20.91 -25.50 4.34
CA SER A 217 21.52 -24.48 5.22
C SER A 217 22.20 -23.33 4.47
N GLU A 218 22.78 -23.56 3.28
CA GLU A 218 23.42 -22.48 2.50
C GLU A 218 22.39 -21.62 1.77
N ALA A 219 21.43 -22.23 1.07
CA ALA A 219 20.32 -21.51 0.46
C ALA A 219 19.50 -20.76 1.52
N ALA A 220 19.20 -21.37 2.68
CA ALA A 220 18.54 -20.69 3.79
C ALA A 220 19.39 -19.55 4.39
N ARG A 221 20.72 -19.65 4.36
CA ARG A 221 21.61 -18.58 4.83
C ARG A 221 21.60 -17.37 3.90
N ILE A 222 21.57 -17.60 2.59
CA ILE A 222 21.49 -16.53 1.59
C ILE A 222 20.09 -15.90 1.60
N LEU A 223 19.03 -16.72 1.59
CA LEU A 223 17.64 -16.27 1.75
C LEU A 223 17.41 -15.53 3.06
N GLY A 224 18.04 -16.02 4.13
CA GLY A 224 18.21 -15.30 5.39
C GLY A 224 18.75 -13.92 5.08
N LYS A 225 20.03 -13.77 4.73
CA LYS A 225 20.66 -12.45 4.50
C LYS A 225 19.81 -11.49 3.64
N LEU A 226 19.19 -11.97 2.57
CA LEU A 226 18.28 -11.19 1.73
C LEU A 226 17.04 -10.68 2.49
N ALA A 227 16.36 -11.54 3.26
CA ALA A 227 15.29 -11.12 4.16
C ALA A 227 15.76 -10.07 5.18
N GLY A 228 17.03 -10.12 5.58
CA GLY A 228 17.65 -9.15 6.49
C GLY A 228 17.78 -7.77 5.89
N VAL A 229 18.25 -7.69 4.63
CA VAL A 229 18.29 -6.43 3.86
C VAL A 229 16.89 -5.85 3.76
N VAL A 230 15.89 -6.68 3.38
CA VAL A 230 14.50 -6.25 3.24
C VAL A 230 13.95 -5.69 4.55
N LEU A 231 14.16 -6.39 5.67
CA LEU A 231 13.72 -5.91 6.99
C LEU A 231 14.35 -4.57 7.38
N ILE A 232 15.65 -4.38 7.09
CA ILE A 232 16.34 -3.12 7.37
C ILE A 232 15.77 -1.97 6.53
N VAL A 233 15.55 -2.20 5.24
CA VAL A 233 14.99 -1.18 4.35
C VAL A 233 13.58 -0.79 4.80
N ILE A 234 12.72 -1.77 5.10
CA ILE A 234 11.36 -1.52 5.61
C ILE A 234 11.43 -0.74 6.93
N ALA A 235 12.25 -1.19 7.88
CA ALA A 235 12.36 -0.53 9.18
C ALA A 235 12.91 0.91 9.04
N PHE A 236 13.86 1.14 8.15
CA PHE A 236 14.39 2.48 7.86
C PHE A 236 13.32 3.39 7.26
N SER A 237 12.58 2.91 6.26
CA SER A 237 11.47 3.67 5.66
C SER A 237 10.38 3.99 6.68
N MET A 238 9.99 3.03 7.52
CA MET A 238 9.02 3.25 8.61
C MET A 238 9.51 4.29 9.61
N LEU A 239 10.80 4.23 10.01
CA LEU A 239 11.38 5.19 10.94
C LEU A 239 11.43 6.60 10.34
N LEU A 240 11.75 6.71 9.05
CA LEU A 240 11.78 7.98 8.34
C LEU A 240 10.36 8.57 8.23
N SER A 241 9.36 7.77 7.85
CA SER A 241 7.94 8.18 7.88
C SER A 241 7.46 8.62 9.26
N LEU A 242 7.90 7.93 10.31
CA LEU A 242 7.54 8.32 11.67
C LEU A 242 8.16 9.67 12.05
N ILE A 243 9.42 9.91 11.69
CA ILE A 243 10.11 11.19 11.99
C ILE A 243 9.48 12.34 11.21
N THR A 244 9.21 12.16 9.91
CA THR A 244 8.63 13.24 9.10
C THR A 244 7.19 13.53 9.53
N GLY A 245 6.38 12.50 9.82
CA GLY A 245 4.99 12.70 10.26
C GLY A 245 4.87 13.45 11.59
N VAL A 246 5.87 13.35 12.47
CA VAL A 246 5.94 14.16 13.69
C VAL A 246 6.16 15.64 13.38
N ILE A 247 6.96 15.96 12.36
CA ILE A 247 7.36 17.33 12.01
C ILE A 247 6.38 18.00 11.01
N GLY A 248 5.39 17.26 10.48
CA GLY A 248 4.46 17.77 9.46
C GLY A 248 4.93 17.54 8.03
N GLY A 249 5.86 16.61 7.83
CA GLY A 249 6.27 16.15 6.51
C GLY A 249 5.66 14.78 6.17
N THR A 250 5.04 14.68 5.01
CA THR A 250 4.62 13.38 4.46
C THR A 250 5.82 12.68 3.83
N PHE A 251 6.38 11.65 4.48
CA PHE A 251 7.28 10.70 3.80
C PHE A 251 6.45 9.56 3.25
N GLY A 252 5.87 9.80 2.07
CA GLY A 252 5.36 8.72 1.25
C GLY A 252 6.53 8.10 0.50
N ILE A 253 6.76 6.79 0.65
CA ILE A 253 7.57 6.00 -0.30
C ILE A 253 7.06 6.22 -1.75
N TRP A 254 5.80 6.66 -1.88
CA TRP A 254 5.01 6.82 -3.09
C TRP A 254 4.93 8.27 -3.61
N ASN A 255 5.06 9.27 -2.73
CA ASN A 255 4.95 10.69 -3.05
C ASN A 255 6.14 11.40 -2.40
N ALA A 256 7.27 11.43 -3.10
CA ALA A 256 8.51 12.09 -2.67
C ALA A 256 8.38 13.62 -2.68
N THR A 257 7.34 14.16 -2.04
CA THR A 257 7.09 15.60 -1.98
C THR A 257 7.30 16.05 -0.55
N TRP A 258 8.39 16.80 -0.34
CA TRP A 258 8.63 17.55 0.89
C TRP A 258 7.72 18.79 0.89
N THR A 259 6.41 18.62 1.05
CA THR A 259 5.48 19.74 1.23
C THR A 259 5.30 20.00 2.72
N ASN A 260 5.60 21.22 3.15
CA ASN A 260 5.42 21.72 4.52
C ASN A 260 3.99 22.25 4.75
N GLU A 261 3.01 21.78 3.99
CA GLU A 261 1.63 22.31 4.01
C GLU A 261 0.67 21.43 4.83
N ASP A 262 1.12 20.28 5.31
CA ASP A 262 0.29 19.34 6.07
C ASP A 262 0.42 19.55 7.59
N LEU A 263 -0.71 19.46 8.31
CA LEU A 263 -0.75 19.49 9.78
C LEU A 263 0.04 18.31 10.38
N GLY A 264 1.16 18.59 11.04
CA GLY A 264 1.96 17.58 11.73
C GLY A 264 1.38 17.14 13.08
N LEU A 265 1.89 16.02 13.63
CA LEU A 265 1.47 15.54 14.95
C LEU A 265 1.72 16.59 16.06
N LEU A 266 2.79 17.38 15.92
CA LEU A 266 3.09 18.46 16.87
C LEU A 266 2.10 19.63 16.77
N ASP A 267 1.63 19.97 15.57
CA ASP A 267 0.63 21.02 15.34
C ASP A 267 -0.74 20.59 15.87
N LEU A 268 -1.13 19.34 15.60
CA LEU A 268 -2.31 18.71 16.23
C LEU A 268 -2.20 18.74 17.76
N GLY A 269 -1.00 18.51 18.30
CA GLY A 269 -0.72 18.67 19.72
C GLY A 269 -1.04 20.07 20.24
N GLY A 270 -0.69 21.11 19.47
CA GLY A 270 -0.99 22.51 19.76
C GLY A 270 -2.48 22.86 19.71
N LEU A 271 -3.26 22.18 18.87
CA LEU A 271 -4.72 22.35 18.76
C LEU A 271 -5.48 21.56 19.83
N LEU A 272 -5.00 20.37 20.20
CA LEU A 272 -5.72 19.46 21.10
C LEU A 272 -5.35 19.68 22.57
N PHE A 273 -4.08 19.92 22.91
CA PHE A 273 -3.66 19.98 24.31
C PHE A 273 -3.66 21.41 24.85
N ALA A 274 -4.24 21.61 26.03
CA ALA A 274 -4.12 22.88 26.74
C ALA A 274 -2.68 23.15 27.21
N SER A 275 -1.94 22.10 27.57
CA SER A 275 -0.55 22.19 27.99
C SER A 275 0.41 21.66 26.93
N ARG A 276 1.35 22.51 26.49
CA ARG A 276 2.44 22.10 25.57
C ARG A 276 3.25 20.94 26.14
N SER A 277 3.48 20.91 27.46
CA SER A 277 4.22 19.80 28.08
C SER A 277 3.44 18.50 28.00
N ALA A 278 2.10 18.54 28.16
CA ALA A 278 1.26 17.37 28.01
C ALA A 278 1.27 16.82 26.58
N ALA A 279 1.19 17.71 25.59
CA ALA A 279 1.32 17.36 24.18
C ALA A 279 2.67 16.69 23.89
N MET A 280 3.77 17.28 24.38
CA MET A 280 5.12 16.74 24.15
C MET A 280 5.33 15.37 24.79
N TRP A 281 4.88 15.16 26.02
CA TRP A 281 4.98 13.84 26.65
C TRP A 281 4.14 12.80 25.94
N MET A 282 2.92 13.15 25.49
CA MET A 282 2.12 12.24 24.69
C MET A 282 2.80 11.92 23.35
N ALA A 283 3.32 12.93 22.65
CA ALA A 283 4.05 12.74 21.40
C ALA A 283 5.29 11.87 21.58
N ILE A 284 6.09 12.10 22.64
CA ILE A 284 7.25 11.27 22.98
C ILE A 284 6.82 9.83 23.27
N GLY A 285 5.75 9.64 24.05
CA GLY A 285 5.21 8.33 24.38
C GLY A 285 4.73 7.56 23.15
N VAL A 286 3.92 8.19 22.31
CA VAL A 286 3.41 7.61 21.04
C VAL A 286 4.57 7.32 20.09
N PHE A 287 5.50 8.26 19.93
CA PHE A 287 6.69 8.07 19.11
C PHE A 287 7.50 6.87 19.59
N ALA A 288 7.77 6.76 20.89
CA ALA A 288 8.52 5.63 21.44
C ALA A 288 7.77 4.29 21.29
N LEU A 289 6.44 4.27 21.45
CA LEU A 289 5.62 3.08 21.24
C LEU A 289 5.68 2.56 19.81
N LEU A 290 5.84 3.44 18.82
CA LEU A 290 5.96 3.10 17.40
C LEU A 290 7.43 2.85 16.99
N ALA A 291 8.36 3.68 17.45
CA ALA A 291 9.77 3.61 17.08
C ALA A 291 10.47 2.39 17.66
N ILE A 292 10.18 1.99 18.90
CA ILE A 292 10.88 0.86 19.55
C ILE A 292 10.63 -0.48 18.82
N PRO A 293 9.40 -0.84 18.42
CA PRO A 293 9.16 -2.00 17.55
C PRO A 293 9.90 -1.91 16.21
N ILE A 294 9.93 -0.73 15.58
CA ILE A 294 10.66 -0.50 14.32
C ILE A 294 12.17 -0.72 14.52
N ILE A 295 12.75 -0.23 15.62
CA ILE A 295 14.15 -0.50 16.00
C ILE A 295 14.36 -2.00 16.23
N GLY A 296 13.39 -2.69 16.84
CA GLY A 296 13.40 -4.14 16.97
C GLY A 296 13.47 -4.87 15.63
N LEU A 297 12.68 -4.44 14.63
CA LEU A 297 12.73 -4.95 13.26
C LEU A 297 14.09 -4.68 12.60
N PHE A 298 14.62 -3.47 12.76
CA PHE A 298 15.94 -3.08 12.26
C PHE A 298 17.04 -3.99 12.82
N LEU A 299 17.03 -4.20 14.14
CA LEU A 299 17.96 -5.09 14.84
C LEU A 299 17.79 -6.56 14.43
N ALA A 300 16.55 -7.01 14.19
CA ALA A 300 16.28 -8.35 13.67
C ALA A 300 16.85 -8.55 12.26
N GLY A 301 16.71 -7.55 11.38
CA GLY A 301 17.33 -7.55 10.05
C GLY A 301 18.86 -7.60 10.12
N PHE A 302 19.47 -6.79 10.99
CA PHE A 302 20.92 -6.77 11.19
C PHE A 302 21.47 -8.08 11.76
N ARG A 303 20.76 -8.67 12.74
CA ARG A 303 21.08 -9.98 13.30
C ARG A 303 21.16 -11.05 12.22
N LEU A 304 20.22 -11.00 11.29
CA LEU A 304 20.08 -12.02 10.27
C LEU A 304 21.06 -11.78 9.09
N LEU A 305 21.51 -10.53 8.86
CA LEU A 305 22.62 -10.22 7.95
C LEU A 305 23.99 -10.66 8.48
N LEU A 306 24.33 -10.26 9.70
CA LEU A 306 25.65 -10.48 10.27
C LEU A 306 25.79 -11.83 10.99
N ASN A 307 24.69 -12.57 11.15
CA ASN A 307 24.63 -13.82 11.90
C ASN A 307 25.17 -13.67 13.34
N THR A 308 25.04 -12.48 13.92
CA THR A 308 25.54 -12.12 15.25
C THR A 308 24.50 -12.48 16.31
N ARG A 309 24.93 -13.02 17.45
CA ARG A 309 24.04 -13.23 18.58
C ARG A 309 23.81 -11.90 19.29
N MET A 310 22.60 -11.37 19.22
CA MET A 310 22.21 -10.22 20.03
C MET A 310 22.15 -10.63 21.51
N PRO A 311 22.71 -9.83 22.42
CA PRO A 311 22.67 -10.16 23.82
C PRO A 311 21.22 -10.08 24.34
N LYS A 312 20.82 -11.02 25.20
CA LYS A 312 19.44 -11.10 25.70
C LYS A 312 19.00 -9.82 26.41
N TRP A 313 19.92 -9.10 27.06
CA TRP A 313 19.62 -7.84 27.76
C TRP A 313 19.09 -6.76 26.83
N LEU A 314 19.51 -6.73 25.55
CA LEU A 314 19.06 -5.72 24.58
C LEU A 314 17.56 -5.89 24.25
N GLY A 315 17.10 -7.13 24.11
CA GLY A 315 15.68 -7.41 23.92
C GLY A 315 14.85 -6.96 25.12
N TRP A 316 15.28 -7.35 26.33
CA TRP A 316 14.61 -6.95 27.57
C TRP A 316 14.64 -5.43 27.78
N SER A 317 15.74 -4.74 27.47
CA SER A 317 15.81 -3.28 27.58
C SER A 317 14.84 -2.58 26.64
N LEU A 318 14.70 -3.06 25.39
CA LEU A 318 13.72 -2.51 24.45
C LEU A 318 12.29 -2.76 24.94
N THR A 319 11.99 -3.96 25.45
CA THR A 319 10.66 -4.25 26.03
C THR A 319 10.36 -3.37 27.24
N ILE A 320 11.32 -3.17 28.14
CA ILE A 320 11.15 -2.29 29.31
C ILE A 320 10.92 -0.85 28.87
N LEU A 321 11.70 -0.35 27.90
CA LEU A 321 11.51 1.00 27.35
C LEU A 321 10.15 1.15 26.65
N TRP A 322 9.71 0.14 25.92
CA TRP A 322 8.41 0.15 25.26
C TRP A 322 7.25 0.18 26.26
N VAL A 323 7.33 -0.63 27.33
CA VAL A 323 6.35 -0.57 28.43
C VAL A 323 6.43 0.78 29.15
N ALA A 324 7.62 1.33 29.38
CA ALA A 324 7.79 2.65 29.99
C ALA A 324 7.17 3.77 29.13
N ALA A 325 7.18 3.64 27.81
CA ALA A 325 6.54 4.59 26.89
C ALA A 325 5.01 4.63 27.03
N LEU A 326 4.37 3.60 27.60
CA LEU A 326 2.93 3.65 27.92
C LEU A 326 2.62 4.69 28.99
N VAL A 327 3.53 4.95 29.93
CA VAL A 327 3.30 5.89 31.04
C VAL A 327 3.00 7.31 30.55
N PRO A 328 3.87 7.97 29.76
CA PRO A 328 3.58 9.31 29.26
C PRO A 328 2.41 9.33 28.27
N THR A 329 2.19 8.27 27.49
CA THR A 329 1.04 8.15 26.58
C THR A 329 -0.28 8.09 27.35
N ILE A 330 -0.38 7.25 28.37
CA ILE A 330 -1.57 7.13 29.22
C ILE A 330 -1.79 8.42 29.99
N TRP A 331 -0.74 9.01 30.57
CA TRP A 331 -0.85 10.28 31.29
C TRP A 331 -1.34 11.41 30.38
N GLY A 332 -0.77 11.53 29.17
CA GLY A 332 -1.20 12.49 28.15
C GLY A 332 -2.64 12.26 27.72
N GLY A 333 -3.01 11.00 27.44
CA GLY A 333 -4.37 10.62 27.04
C GLY A 333 -5.42 10.88 28.11
N VAL A 334 -5.11 10.61 29.38
CA VAL A 334 -5.99 10.95 30.51
C VAL A 334 -6.14 12.47 30.65
N ASN A 335 -5.05 13.23 30.46
CA ASN A 335 -5.09 14.69 30.52
C ASN A 335 -5.95 15.27 29.39
N LEU A 336 -5.78 14.77 28.16
CA LEU A 336 -6.63 15.13 27.03
C LEU A 336 -8.09 14.73 27.28
N GLY A 337 -8.36 13.52 27.77
CA GLY A 337 -9.73 13.05 28.05
C GLY A 337 -10.45 13.90 29.09
N ARG A 338 -9.73 14.40 30.10
CA ARG A 338 -10.30 15.34 31.10
C ARG A 338 -10.77 16.64 30.49
N ASP A 339 -10.11 17.11 29.44
CA ASP A 339 -10.48 18.35 28.73
C ASP A 339 -11.83 18.24 27.99
N PHE A 340 -12.35 17.02 27.78
CA PHE A 340 -13.64 16.75 27.14
C PHE A 340 -14.70 16.21 28.12
N HIS A 341 -14.44 16.23 29.44
CA HIS A 341 -15.29 15.55 30.42
C HIS A 341 -16.65 16.22 30.65
N ARG A 342 -16.72 17.55 30.56
CA ARG A 342 -17.96 18.32 30.78
C ARG A 342 -18.32 19.09 29.53
N GLU A 343 -19.62 19.27 29.34
CA GLU A 343 -20.23 20.01 28.25
C GLU A 343 -21.11 21.11 28.83
N ASN A 344 -21.22 22.23 28.13
CA ASN A 344 -22.15 23.29 28.48
C ASN A 344 -22.54 24.08 27.23
N THR A 345 -23.70 24.73 27.29
CA THR A 345 -24.29 25.45 26.16
C THR A 345 -24.65 26.87 26.53
N VAL A 346 -24.63 27.74 25.52
CA VAL A 346 -25.09 29.12 25.56
C VAL A 346 -26.23 29.24 24.56
N ARG A 347 -27.42 29.60 25.03
CA ARG A 347 -28.58 29.87 24.19
C ARG A 347 -28.74 31.38 24.06
N THR A 348 -28.67 31.88 22.83
CA THR A 348 -28.94 33.28 22.48
C THR A 348 -30.05 33.34 21.43
N GLU A 349 -30.77 34.45 21.37
CA GLU A 349 -31.81 34.68 20.38
C GLU A 349 -31.37 35.82 19.49
N GLU A 350 -31.29 35.57 18.18
CA GLU A 350 -30.93 36.56 17.18
C GLU A 350 -32.19 37.26 16.67
N THR A 351 -32.13 38.58 16.58
CA THR A 351 -33.26 39.38 16.13
C THR A 351 -33.46 39.24 14.63
N LEU A 352 -34.61 38.72 14.20
CA LEU A 352 -34.99 38.62 12.79
C LEU A 352 -35.93 39.75 12.36
N VAL A 353 -35.72 40.25 11.14
CA VAL A 353 -36.71 41.04 10.42
C VAL A 353 -37.80 40.09 9.94
N GLN A 354 -39.05 40.32 10.34
CA GLN A 354 -40.15 39.44 9.92
C GLN A 354 -40.42 39.60 8.42
N PRO A 355 -40.59 38.49 7.67
CA PRO A 355 -40.81 38.58 6.24
C PRO A 355 -42.13 39.27 5.92
N THR A 356 -42.20 39.92 4.76
CA THR A 356 -43.43 40.63 4.33
C THR A 356 -44.55 39.63 4.01
N GLY A 357 -44.17 38.43 3.57
CA GLY A 357 -45.08 37.31 3.32
C GLY A 357 -45.11 36.28 4.45
N SER A 358 -45.73 35.13 4.18
CA SER A 358 -45.77 33.99 5.09
C SER A 358 -44.59 33.03 4.91
N VAL A 359 -43.61 33.37 4.07
CA VAL A 359 -42.48 32.50 3.72
C VAL A 359 -41.16 33.19 4.06
N LEU A 360 -40.29 32.48 4.78
CA LEU A 360 -38.89 32.87 4.97
C LEU A 360 -37.99 31.99 4.10
N TYR A 361 -37.09 32.59 3.33
CA TYR A 361 -36.15 31.86 2.48
C TYR A 361 -34.87 31.61 3.26
N LEU A 362 -34.38 30.37 3.22
CA LEU A 362 -33.15 29.97 3.89
C LEU A 362 -32.07 29.69 2.87
N ASP A 363 -30.85 30.13 3.16
CA ASP A 363 -29.66 29.84 2.39
C ASP A 363 -28.43 29.80 3.29
N ALA A 364 -27.33 29.22 2.79
CA ALA A 364 -26.04 29.27 3.47
C ALA A 364 -25.21 30.45 2.97
N LEU A 365 -24.39 31.04 3.86
CA LEU A 365 -23.32 31.93 3.42
C LEU A 365 -22.24 31.13 2.68
N ASN A 366 -21.62 31.76 1.69
CA ASN A 366 -20.56 31.14 0.91
C ASN A 366 -19.25 31.17 1.71
N VAL A 367 -18.70 29.97 1.97
CA VAL A 367 -17.47 29.80 2.77
C VAL A 367 -16.29 30.56 2.17
N ALA A 368 -16.15 30.58 0.85
CA ALA A 368 -15.04 31.25 0.17
C ALA A 368 -14.97 32.76 0.44
N ASP A 369 -16.12 33.39 0.74
CA ASP A 369 -16.21 34.82 1.06
C ASP A 369 -15.73 35.11 2.50
N GLU A 370 -15.63 34.08 3.34
CA GLU A 370 -15.23 34.20 4.75
C GLU A 370 -13.76 33.84 5.00
N THR A 371 -13.12 33.08 4.09
CA THR A 371 -11.82 32.43 4.34
C THR A 371 -10.78 32.69 3.23
N GLU A 372 -10.82 33.88 2.61
CA GLU A 372 -9.86 34.33 1.58
C GLU A 372 -9.57 33.28 0.48
N GLY A 373 -10.59 32.52 0.06
CA GLY A 373 -10.44 31.52 -1.01
C GLY A 373 -10.17 30.08 -0.57
N TRP A 374 -10.17 29.78 0.73
CA TRP A 374 -10.28 28.38 1.18
C TRP A 374 -11.62 27.78 0.72
N SER A 375 -11.56 26.67 -0.02
CA SER A 375 -12.72 25.92 -0.48
C SER A 375 -12.85 24.61 0.30
N MET A 376 -14.00 24.43 0.94
CA MET A 376 -14.34 23.19 1.61
C MET A 376 -14.90 22.17 0.60
N HIS A 377 -14.35 20.96 0.60
CA HIS A 377 -14.89 19.83 -0.16
C HIS A 377 -15.78 19.04 0.80
N LEU A 378 -17.11 19.08 0.62
CA LEU A 378 -18.02 18.22 1.38
C LEU A 378 -18.21 16.92 0.59
N ASN A 379 -17.77 15.77 1.15
CA ASN A 379 -17.92 14.46 0.52
C ASN A 379 -18.89 13.53 1.26
N ASP A 380 -19.58 12.68 0.48
CA ASP A 380 -20.78 11.92 0.86
C ASP A 380 -20.55 10.82 1.93
N GLY A 381 -20.64 11.19 3.21
CA GLY A 381 -21.33 10.39 4.25
C GLY A 381 -20.74 9.04 4.69
N ALA A 382 -19.47 8.74 4.41
CA ALA A 382 -18.73 7.68 5.13
C ALA A 382 -18.04 8.29 6.36
N LEU A 383 -17.60 7.47 7.32
CA LEU A 383 -16.85 7.93 8.51
C LEU A 383 -15.49 8.47 8.07
N ASP A 384 -15.51 9.70 7.59
CA ASP A 384 -14.36 10.46 7.22
C ASP A 384 -13.82 11.12 8.48
N VAL A 385 -12.57 10.83 8.81
CA VAL A 385 -11.80 11.64 9.75
C VAL A 385 -11.29 12.89 9.01
N ASP A 386 -12.01 13.31 7.96
CA ASP A 386 -11.64 14.46 7.18
C ASP A 386 -11.99 15.71 7.98
N MET A 387 -10.93 16.25 8.55
CA MET A 387 -10.73 17.64 8.87
C MET A 387 -10.88 18.56 7.62
N ASP A 388 -11.60 18.15 6.58
CA ASP A 388 -11.85 18.90 5.34
C ASP A 388 -12.56 20.23 5.57
N GLY A 389 -13.13 20.43 6.76
CA GLY A 389 -13.70 21.68 7.24
C GLY A 389 -12.84 22.46 8.25
N LEU A 390 -11.66 21.96 8.64
CA LEU A 390 -10.79 22.60 9.64
C LEU A 390 -9.72 23.45 8.96
N HIS A 391 -9.74 24.75 9.20
CA HIS A 391 -8.69 25.65 8.75
C HIS A 391 -8.13 26.44 9.94
N VAL A 392 -6.81 26.64 9.97
CA VAL A 392 -6.16 27.42 11.03
C VAL A 392 -5.43 28.59 10.38
N ALA A 393 -5.95 29.79 10.60
CA ALA A 393 -5.38 31.03 10.06
C ALA A 393 -5.50 32.15 11.09
N ASP A 394 -4.51 33.05 11.11
CA ASP A 394 -4.48 34.25 11.94
C ASP A 394 -4.78 34.01 13.43
N GLY A 395 -4.33 32.87 13.96
CA GLY A 395 -4.55 32.49 15.35
C GLY A 395 -5.98 32.05 15.69
N ASN A 396 -6.82 31.84 14.68
CA ASN A 396 -8.17 31.29 14.81
C ASN A 396 -8.26 29.90 14.18
N ILE A 397 -9.17 29.11 14.73
CA ILE A 397 -9.61 27.83 14.19
C ILE A 397 -10.96 28.11 13.52
N PHE A 398 -11.07 27.70 12.27
CA PHE A 398 -12.29 27.72 11.49
C PHE A 398 -12.74 26.28 11.28
N GLY A 399 -14.03 26.03 11.48
CA GLY A 399 -14.64 24.71 11.38
C GLY A 399 -16.02 24.80 10.76
N ALA A 400 -16.35 23.95 9.79
CA ALA A 400 -17.71 23.87 9.28
C ALA A 400 -18.61 23.02 10.18
N TRP A 401 -18.81 23.48 11.41
CA TRP A 401 -19.62 22.81 12.45
C TRP A 401 -20.77 23.71 12.88
N ALA A 402 -21.39 24.40 11.94
CA ALA A 402 -22.66 25.08 12.17
C ALA A 402 -23.78 24.31 11.46
N ARG A 403 -24.87 24.06 12.18
CA ARG A 403 -26.03 23.31 11.66
C ARG A 403 -27.31 24.09 11.86
N LEU A 404 -28.23 23.96 10.92
CA LEU A 404 -29.54 24.59 10.94
C LEU A 404 -30.63 23.53 11.06
N ASP A 405 -31.44 23.71 12.10
CA ASP A 405 -32.64 22.95 12.39
C ASP A 405 -33.87 23.88 12.41
N VAL A 406 -35.06 23.30 12.34
CA VAL A 406 -36.32 24.04 12.26
C VAL A 406 -37.34 23.46 13.22
N GLU A 407 -37.82 24.29 14.13
CA GLU A 407 -38.82 23.91 15.14
C GLU A 407 -40.08 24.80 15.02
N ALA A 408 -41.16 24.40 15.68
CA ALA A 408 -42.38 25.21 15.74
C ALA A 408 -42.21 26.37 16.74
N SER A 409 -42.50 27.60 16.30
CA SER A 409 -42.51 28.77 17.19
C SER A 409 -43.66 28.70 18.18
N THR A 410 -43.41 29.24 19.36
CA THR A 410 -44.41 29.37 20.44
C THR A 410 -45.36 30.55 20.24
N ASP A 411 -45.03 31.48 19.33
CA ASP A 411 -45.85 32.64 19.01
C ASP A 411 -46.11 32.79 17.50
N SER A 412 -46.47 34.00 17.05
CA SER A 412 -46.81 34.29 15.65
C SER A 412 -45.62 34.80 14.81
N LEU A 413 -44.42 34.86 15.39
CA LEU A 413 -43.22 35.41 14.77
C LEU A 413 -42.21 34.30 14.47
N PHE A 414 -41.34 34.57 13.49
CA PHE A 414 -40.13 33.76 13.28
C PHE A 414 -39.07 34.18 14.29
N HIS A 415 -38.44 33.20 14.96
CA HIS A 415 -37.30 33.43 15.85
C HIS A 415 -36.12 32.60 15.40
N LEU A 416 -34.91 33.14 15.57
CA LEU A 416 -33.68 32.38 15.37
C LEU A 416 -32.99 32.20 16.71
N VAL A 417 -33.05 30.98 17.21
CA VAL A 417 -32.33 30.59 18.42
C VAL A 417 -30.97 30.04 18.02
N VAL A 418 -29.92 30.52 18.65
CA VAL A 418 -28.55 30.05 18.43
C VAL A 418 -28.07 29.37 19.71
N ILE A 419 -27.78 28.08 19.61
CA ILE A 419 -27.23 27.27 20.69
C ILE A 419 -25.77 27.01 20.36
N ARG A 420 -24.89 27.64 21.13
CA ARG A 420 -23.44 27.42 21.06
C ARG A 420 -23.05 26.42 22.12
N GLN A 421 -22.21 25.46 21.75
CA GLN A 421 -21.81 24.38 22.63
C GLN A 421 -20.30 24.19 22.62
N ALA A 422 -19.73 23.87 23.78
CA ALA A 422 -18.33 23.47 23.88
C ALA A 422 -18.10 22.51 25.05
N ARG A 423 -16.95 21.85 25.06
CA ARG A 423 -16.49 20.99 26.15
C ARG A 423 -15.35 21.59 26.97
N GLY A 424 -15.17 21.07 28.18
CA GLY A 424 -14.09 21.46 29.07
C GLY A 424 -13.93 20.58 30.30
N VAL A 425 -12.88 20.87 31.07
CA VAL A 425 -12.62 20.22 32.37
C VAL A 425 -13.74 20.49 33.37
N THR A 426 -14.34 21.68 33.30
CA THR A 426 -15.45 22.12 34.16
C THR A 426 -16.56 22.72 33.31
N ALA A 427 -17.80 22.69 33.81
CA ALA A 427 -18.94 23.31 33.14
C ALA A 427 -18.74 24.83 32.94
N LYS A 428 -18.01 25.51 33.83
CA LYS A 428 -17.67 26.92 33.69
C LYS A 428 -16.67 27.16 32.55
N ALA A 429 -15.65 26.32 32.41
CA ALA A 429 -14.70 26.42 31.31
C ALA A 429 -15.36 26.08 29.96
N ALA A 430 -16.26 25.10 29.94
CA ALA A 430 -17.07 24.79 28.77
C ALA A 430 -17.97 25.97 28.37
N LEU A 431 -18.63 26.62 29.34
CA LEU A 431 -19.45 27.82 29.09
C LEU A 431 -18.64 28.96 28.49
N ALA A 432 -17.51 29.30 29.12
CA ALA A 432 -16.65 30.39 28.64
C ALA A 432 -16.18 30.17 27.19
N ARG A 433 -15.87 28.93 26.81
CA ARG A 433 -15.53 28.60 25.41
C ARG A 433 -16.72 28.72 24.47
N ALA A 434 -17.90 28.27 24.89
CA ALA A 434 -19.12 28.37 24.09
C ALA A 434 -19.52 29.84 23.85
N GLU A 435 -19.27 30.74 24.81
CA GLU A 435 -19.51 32.18 24.68
C GLU A 435 -18.58 32.85 23.64
N GLU A 436 -17.36 32.33 23.48
CA GLU A 436 -16.35 32.85 22.54
C GLU A 436 -16.49 32.31 21.11
N ILE A 437 -17.39 31.34 20.88
CA ILE A 437 -17.67 30.84 19.52
C ILE A 437 -18.31 31.96 18.71
N ARG A 438 -17.65 32.31 17.61
CA ARG A 438 -18.10 33.30 16.62
C ARG A 438 -18.76 32.59 15.46
N PHE A 439 -19.87 33.14 15.02
CA PHE A 439 -20.67 32.68 13.90
C PHE A 439 -21.20 33.90 13.14
N ARG A 440 -21.67 33.69 11.91
CA ARG A 440 -22.24 34.75 11.09
C ARG A 440 -23.65 34.40 10.64
N VAL A 441 -24.55 35.35 10.82
CA VAL A 441 -25.92 35.32 10.32
C VAL A 441 -26.19 36.67 9.66
N GLU A 442 -26.76 36.64 8.47
CA GLU A 442 -27.13 37.85 7.74
C GLU A 442 -28.55 37.69 7.20
N GLN A 443 -29.33 38.77 7.24
CA GLN A 443 -30.67 38.77 6.65
C GLN A 443 -30.81 39.88 5.62
N GLN A 444 -31.23 39.52 4.41
CA GLN A 444 -31.49 40.45 3.31
C GLN A 444 -32.94 40.32 2.87
N GLY A 445 -33.79 41.21 3.39
CA GLY A 445 -35.24 41.13 3.19
C GLY A 445 -35.81 39.83 3.76
N ASP A 446 -36.46 39.03 2.90
CA ASP A 446 -37.09 37.76 3.29
C ASP A 446 -36.11 36.56 3.23
N VAL A 447 -34.82 36.79 2.96
CA VAL A 447 -33.80 35.72 2.89
C VAL A 447 -32.89 35.79 4.12
N LEU A 448 -32.83 34.69 4.86
CA LEU A 448 -31.94 34.47 5.99
C LEU A 448 -30.75 33.60 5.53
N PHE A 449 -29.55 34.14 5.68
CA PHE A 449 -28.29 33.49 5.40
C PHE A 449 -27.60 33.09 6.70
N VAL A 450 -27.26 31.81 6.80
CA VAL A 450 -26.55 31.24 7.95
C VAL A 450 -25.20 30.70 7.49
N SER A 451 -24.13 31.05 8.18
CA SER A 451 -22.82 30.47 7.85
C SER A 451 -22.70 29.04 8.36
N PRO A 452 -22.22 28.09 7.54
CA PRO A 452 -21.79 26.77 8.02
C PRO A 452 -20.49 26.86 8.82
N LEU A 453 -19.78 27.99 8.76
CA LEU A 453 -18.49 28.19 9.38
C LEU A 453 -18.63 28.77 10.79
N VAL A 454 -17.93 28.15 11.73
CA VAL A 454 -17.74 28.64 13.09
C VAL A 454 -16.27 28.95 13.29
N SER A 455 -15.98 29.98 14.08
CA SER A 455 -14.59 30.33 14.41
C SER A 455 -14.39 30.66 15.87
N TYR A 456 -13.19 30.38 16.35
CA TYR A 456 -12.75 30.66 17.73
C TYR A 456 -11.23 30.69 17.80
N ALA A 457 -10.67 31.25 18.87
CA ALA A 457 -9.24 31.40 19.01
C ALA A 457 -8.52 30.05 19.21
N VAL A 458 -7.32 29.88 18.64
CA VAL A 458 -6.45 28.69 18.85
C VAL A 458 -6.10 28.49 20.33
N THR A 459 -6.19 29.54 21.15
CA THR A 459 -6.03 29.48 22.61
C THR A 459 -7.12 28.67 23.29
N ASP A 460 -8.34 28.64 22.75
CA ASP A 460 -9.46 27.89 23.33
C ASP A 460 -9.39 26.39 23.05
N LYS A 461 -8.52 26.01 22.11
CA LYS A 461 -8.25 24.63 21.68
C LYS A 461 -9.46 23.97 21.03
N PHE A 462 -9.24 22.87 20.33
CA PHE A 462 -10.34 22.07 19.82
C PHE A 462 -11.02 21.31 20.97
N ARG A 463 -12.25 21.68 21.27
CA ARG A 463 -13.04 21.23 22.43
C ARG A 463 -14.49 20.91 22.02
N ALA A 464 -14.67 20.35 20.83
CA ALA A 464 -15.97 20.05 20.25
C ALA A 464 -16.90 21.28 20.29
N GLN A 465 -16.36 22.41 19.82
CA GLN A 465 -17.14 23.63 19.61
C GLN A 465 -18.11 23.40 18.43
N ASP A 466 -19.39 23.66 18.68
CA ASP A 466 -20.47 23.43 17.72
C ASP A 466 -21.49 24.57 17.85
N VAL A 467 -22.17 24.90 16.75
CA VAL A 467 -23.24 25.90 16.71
C VAL A 467 -24.46 25.29 16.06
N GLN A 468 -25.56 25.22 16.82
CA GLN A 468 -26.86 24.85 16.30
C GLN A 468 -27.74 26.09 16.19
N PHE A 469 -28.14 26.39 14.96
CA PHE A 469 -29.20 27.34 14.66
C PHE A 469 -30.53 26.59 14.68
N THR A 470 -31.49 27.09 15.44
CA THR A 470 -32.87 26.57 15.46
C THR A 470 -33.77 27.70 15.00
N LEU A 471 -34.29 27.59 13.78
CA LEU A 471 -35.29 28.51 13.27
C LEU A 471 -36.66 28.08 13.78
N GLU A 472 -37.25 28.88 14.65
CA GLU A 472 -38.61 28.67 15.13
C GLU A 472 -39.60 29.29 14.14
N VAL A 473 -40.43 28.45 13.51
CA VAL A 473 -41.41 28.83 12.48
C VAL A 473 -42.82 28.81 13.07
N PRO A 474 -43.59 29.90 12.99
CA PRO A 474 -44.94 29.94 13.55
C PRO A 474 -45.92 29.12 12.70
N LEU A 475 -46.94 28.56 13.36
CA LEU A 475 -47.94 27.72 12.73
C LEU A 475 -48.61 28.43 11.54
N GLY A 476 -48.71 27.73 10.40
CA GLY A 476 -49.30 28.25 9.16
C GLY A 476 -48.35 29.09 8.30
N LYS A 477 -47.17 29.48 8.80
CA LYS A 477 -46.10 30.05 7.97
C LYS A 477 -45.20 28.96 7.41
N SER A 478 -44.38 29.33 6.43
CA SER A 478 -43.55 28.38 5.69
C SER A 478 -42.10 28.85 5.59
N ILE A 479 -41.23 27.90 5.27
CA ILE A 479 -39.85 28.15 4.89
C ILE A 479 -39.60 27.65 3.47
N PHE A 480 -38.66 28.26 2.76
CA PHE A 480 -38.16 27.76 1.49
C PHE A 480 -36.66 27.49 1.60
N LEU A 481 -36.26 26.24 1.44
CA LEU A 481 -34.85 25.84 1.52
C LEU A 481 -34.17 26.03 0.15
N ARG A 482 -33.36 27.08 -0.01
CA ARG A 482 -32.60 27.28 -1.25
C ARG A 482 -31.47 26.23 -1.38
N PRO A 483 -30.98 25.92 -2.59
CA PRO A 483 -29.96 24.89 -2.79
C PRO A 483 -28.69 25.04 -1.94
N GLY A 484 -28.26 26.28 -1.65
CA GLY A 484 -27.08 26.52 -0.81
C GLY A 484 -27.26 26.09 0.65
N SER A 485 -28.50 25.99 1.13
CA SER A 485 -28.82 25.46 2.48
C SER A 485 -28.25 24.06 2.73
N LYS A 486 -27.90 23.29 1.67
CA LYS A 486 -27.25 21.97 1.79
C LYS A 486 -26.06 21.98 2.75
N ALA A 487 -25.33 23.09 2.85
CA ALA A 487 -24.14 23.19 3.69
C ALA A 487 -24.44 23.27 5.20
N VAL A 488 -25.66 23.63 5.60
CA VAL A 488 -26.04 23.86 7.01
C VAL A 488 -27.14 22.94 7.51
N ILE A 489 -28.02 22.44 6.64
CA ILE A 489 -29.14 21.60 7.08
C ILE A 489 -28.67 20.18 7.42
N TYR A 490 -29.15 19.65 8.54
CA TYR A 490 -28.86 18.28 8.97
C TYR A 490 -30.01 17.72 9.82
N ASP A 491 -30.64 16.67 9.30
CA ASP A 491 -31.73 15.89 9.88
C ASP A 491 -32.93 16.75 10.32
N ILE A 492 -33.47 17.60 9.42
CA ILE A 492 -34.61 18.45 9.77
C ILE A 492 -35.88 17.61 9.90
N ASP A 493 -36.45 17.63 11.10
CA ASP A 493 -37.67 16.91 11.43
C ASP A 493 -38.85 17.35 10.53
N ASN A 494 -39.43 16.39 9.80
CA ASN A 494 -40.59 16.61 8.94
C ASN A 494 -41.55 15.42 8.95
N VAL A 495 -42.83 15.67 8.69
CA VAL A 495 -43.91 14.68 8.86
C VAL A 495 -43.77 13.47 7.92
N THR A 496 -43.09 13.66 6.80
CA THR A 496 -42.90 12.64 5.77
C THR A 496 -41.61 11.83 5.94
N ASN A 497 -40.74 12.20 6.88
CA ASN A 497 -39.37 11.67 7.00
C ASN A 497 -38.61 11.78 5.66
N THR A 498 -38.77 12.91 4.97
CA THR A 498 -38.07 13.24 3.74
C THR A 498 -36.65 13.66 4.08
N SER A 499 -35.65 13.03 3.47
CA SER A 499 -34.23 13.40 3.66
C SER A 499 -33.96 14.85 3.24
N ASP A 500 -33.09 15.56 3.96
CA ASP A 500 -32.78 16.98 3.72
C ASP A 500 -32.45 17.35 2.28
N HIS A 501 -31.67 16.51 1.58
CA HIS A 501 -31.32 16.72 0.17
C HIS A 501 -32.55 16.82 -0.75
N LYS A 502 -33.63 16.11 -0.40
CA LYS A 502 -34.92 16.14 -1.12
C LYS A 502 -35.82 17.29 -0.65
N MET A 503 -35.52 17.92 0.50
CA MET A 503 -36.22 19.10 1.00
C MET A 503 -35.80 20.39 0.28
N LEU A 504 -34.58 20.42 -0.27
CA LEU A 504 -34.04 21.55 -1.03
C LEU A 504 -34.89 21.92 -2.26
N GLY A 505 -34.97 23.22 -2.53
CA GLY A 505 -35.73 23.80 -3.64
C GLY A 505 -37.25 23.76 -3.46
N ARG A 506 -37.73 23.53 -2.24
CA ARG A 506 -39.17 23.39 -1.92
C ARG A 506 -39.59 24.26 -0.75
N THR A 507 -40.90 24.53 -0.71
CA THR A 507 -41.56 25.21 0.41
C THR A 507 -42.08 24.17 1.40
N TRP A 508 -41.80 24.37 2.68
CA TRP A 508 -42.29 23.55 3.78
C TRP A 508 -43.08 24.41 4.74
N THR A 509 -44.33 24.04 5.00
CA THR A 509 -45.25 24.77 5.87
C THR A 509 -45.23 24.15 7.26
N MET A 510 -45.12 24.98 8.30
CA MET A 510 -45.20 24.51 9.68
C MET A 510 -46.66 24.26 10.05
N THR A 511 -46.99 22.99 10.32
CA THR A 511 -48.31 22.55 10.76
C THR A 511 -48.26 22.08 12.22
N ALA A 512 -49.42 21.80 12.81
CA ALA A 512 -49.47 21.22 14.16
C ALA A 512 -48.80 19.82 14.26
N ARG A 513 -48.54 19.15 13.13
CA ARG A 513 -47.82 17.86 13.08
C ARG A 513 -46.32 18.02 12.83
N GLY A 514 -45.85 19.22 12.50
CA GLY A 514 -44.48 19.51 12.07
C GLY A 514 -44.43 20.10 10.65
N LEU A 515 -43.23 20.12 10.07
CA LEU A 515 -43.01 20.60 8.70
C LEU A 515 -43.62 19.65 7.66
N GLU A 516 -44.44 20.21 6.77
CA GLU A 516 -45.09 19.49 5.67
C GLU A 516 -44.86 20.22 4.35
N ASP A 517 -44.49 19.48 3.30
CA ASP A 517 -44.49 19.99 1.92
C ASP A 517 -45.93 19.91 1.39
N PRO A 518 -46.61 21.06 1.15
CA PRO A 518 -48.00 21.09 0.69
C PRO A 518 -48.19 20.48 -0.71
N ASN A 519 -47.10 20.30 -1.46
CA ASN A 519 -47.10 19.71 -2.80
C ASN A 519 -46.55 18.27 -2.82
N ALA A 520 -46.23 17.68 -1.66
CA ALA A 520 -45.75 16.31 -1.61
C ALA A 520 -46.86 15.32 -2.02
N PRO A 521 -46.57 14.36 -2.92
CA PRO A 521 -47.53 13.32 -3.28
C PRO A 521 -47.89 12.49 -2.03
N SER A 522 -49.18 12.24 -1.81
CA SER A 522 -49.65 11.44 -0.67
C SER A 522 -49.09 10.01 -0.76
N ARG A 523 -48.04 9.70 0.01
CA ARG A 523 -47.42 8.37 0.00
C ARG A 523 -48.26 7.37 0.79
N SER A 524 -48.50 6.19 0.19
CA SER A 524 -49.21 5.10 0.86
C SER A 524 -48.33 4.40 1.92
N HIS A 525 -48.93 3.82 2.95
CA HIS A 525 -48.21 3.14 4.05
C HIS A 525 -47.21 2.05 3.60
N LYS A 526 -47.36 1.49 2.38
CA LYS A 526 -46.47 0.44 1.84
C LYS A 526 -45.16 0.98 1.26
N GLU A 527 -45.10 2.24 0.85
CA GLU A 527 -43.87 2.86 0.33
C GLU A 527 -42.98 3.38 1.47
N LYS A 528 -43.58 3.82 2.58
CA LYS A 528 -42.86 4.22 3.81
C LYS A 528 -41.94 3.11 4.34
N ALA A 529 -42.39 1.86 4.30
CA ALA A 529 -41.61 0.72 4.79
C ALA A 529 -40.47 0.26 3.86
N LYS A 530 -40.48 0.66 2.58
CA LYS A 530 -39.43 0.28 1.60
C LYS A 530 -38.27 1.27 1.56
N GLU A 531 -38.50 2.54 1.87
CA GLU A 531 -37.44 3.57 1.92
C GLU A 531 -36.68 3.53 3.27
N GLU A 532 -37.32 3.12 4.37
CA GLU A 532 -36.62 2.92 5.67
C GLU A 532 -35.49 1.88 5.63
N ASP A 533 -35.56 0.92 4.70
CA ASP A 533 -34.60 -0.19 4.56
C ASP A 533 -33.48 0.11 3.54
N GLN A 534 -33.59 1.24 2.80
CA GLN A 534 -32.66 1.62 1.72
C GLN A 534 -31.88 2.91 2.00
N ASP A 535 -32.11 3.57 3.13
CA ASP A 535 -31.34 4.74 3.54
C ASP A 535 -29.95 4.32 4.07
N PRO A 536 -28.84 4.67 3.37
CA PRO A 536 -27.49 4.34 3.84
C PRO A 536 -27.17 4.99 5.20
N ALA A 537 -27.82 6.10 5.57
CA ALA A 537 -27.64 6.76 6.87
C ALA A 537 -28.29 5.98 8.03
N LYS A 538 -29.41 5.26 7.80
CA LYS A 538 -30.03 4.37 8.81
C LYS A 538 -29.27 3.06 8.98
N LYS A 539 -28.57 2.59 7.95
CA LYS A 539 -27.68 1.41 8.08
C LYS A 539 -26.49 1.74 8.97
N ASP A 540 -25.97 2.96 8.86
CA ASP A 540 -24.92 3.47 9.75
C ASP A 540 -25.43 3.91 11.12
N SER A 541 -26.69 4.32 11.30
CA SER A 541 -27.24 4.63 12.64
C SER A 541 -27.27 3.41 13.59
N SER A 542 -27.24 2.18 13.05
CA SER A 542 -27.08 0.95 13.83
C SER A 542 -25.65 0.74 14.36
N LEU A 543 -24.65 1.45 13.82
CA LEU A 543 -23.24 1.41 14.20
C LEU A 543 -22.77 2.74 14.86
N THR A 544 -23.28 3.90 14.45
CA THR A 544 -22.99 5.20 15.08
C THR A 544 -23.79 5.44 16.36
N GLY A 545 -24.95 4.78 16.53
CA GLY A 545 -25.68 4.73 17.80
C GLY A 545 -25.04 3.85 18.89
N LYS A 546 -23.94 3.14 18.59
CA LYS A 546 -23.28 2.24 19.55
C LYS A 546 -21.83 2.58 19.91
N VAL A 547 -21.09 3.31 19.07
CA VAL A 547 -19.68 3.61 19.38
C VAL A 547 -19.49 4.90 20.21
N ALA A 548 -20.50 5.79 20.27
CA ALA A 548 -20.49 6.94 21.20
C ALA A 548 -21.19 6.66 22.56
N ALA A 549 -21.88 5.52 22.72
CA ALA A 549 -22.76 5.25 23.85
C ALA A 549 -22.27 4.15 24.83
N GLU A 550 -21.07 3.58 24.64
CA GLU A 550 -20.58 2.47 25.48
C GLU A 550 -19.46 2.85 26.47
N VAL A 551 -19.28 4.14 26.74
CA VAL A 551 -18.62 4.58 27.98
C VAL A 551 -19.61 5.40 28.79
N TYR A 552 -20.20 4.71 29.78
CA TYR A 552 -20.96 5.24 30.91
C TYR A 552 -22.50 5.32 30.78
N ARG A 553 -23.18 4.26 31.25
CA ARG A 553 -24.57 4.33 31.75
C ARG A 553 -24.58 4.87 33.18
N GLY A 554 -24.84 6.16 33.35
CA GLY A 554 -25.35 6.72 34.61
C GLY A 554 -26.86 6.50 34.73
N PRO A 555 -27.45 6.42 35.95
CA PRO A 555 -28.88 6.16 36.10
C PRO A 555 -29.71 7.33 35.58
N SER A 556 -30.70 7.03 34.74
CA SER A 556 -31.67 7.99 34.21
C SER A 556 -32.41 8.73 35.34
N PRO A 557 -32.69 10.04 35.21
CA PRO A 557 -33.49 10.75 36.19
C PRO A 557 -34.94 10.24 36.11
N LYS A 558 -35.40 9.56 37.17
CA LYS A 558 -36.83 9.28 37.34
C LYS A 558 -37.56 10.62 37.47
N LYS A 559 -38.59 10.82 36.63
CA LYS A 559 -39.59 11.89 36.79
C LYS A 559 -40.10 11.87 38.23
N ALA A 560 -39.74 12.88 39.02
CA ALA A 560 -40.30 13.10 40.34
C ALA A 560 -41.65 13.81 40.17
N THR A 561 -42.73 13.07 40.35
CA THR A 561 -44.07 13.61 40.60
C THR A 561 -44.04 14.49 41.85
N VAL A 562 -44.46 15.74 41.69
CA VAL A 562 -44.70 16.67 42.79
C VAL A 562 -45.78 16.09 43.71
N ARG A 563 -45.41 15.81 44.96
CA ARG A 563 -46.36 15.60 46.07
C ARG A 563 -46.11 16.71 47.08
N THR A 564 -47.08 17.61 47.19
CA THR A 564 -47.17 18.64 48.22
C THR A 564 -47.40 17.96 49.57
N ASP A 565 -46.44 18.05 50.48
CA ASP A 565 -46.67 17.96 51.92
C ASP A 565 -45.58 18.76 52.64
N ALA A 566 -46.02 19.81 53.35
CA ALA A 566 -45.18 20.78 54.02
C ALA A 566 -44.75 20.29 55.41
N ARG A 567 -43.45 20.36 55.72
CA ARG A 567 -42.90 20.68 57.07
C ARG A 567 -41.51 21.34 56.94
N PRO A 568 -41.18 22.38 57.72
CA PRO A 568 -39.92 23.11 57.59
C PRO A 568 -38.79 22.40 58.36
N LEU A 569 -37.65 22.16 57.70
CA LEU A 569 -36.42 21.71 58.35
C LEU A 569 -35.52 22.91 58.65
N GLN A 570 -35.16 23.08 59.92
CA GLN A 570 -34.26 24.10 60.43
C GLN A 570 -32.81 23.80 59.99
N LEU A 571 -32.11 24.82 59.48
CA LEU A 571 -30.67 24.77 59.18
C LEU A 571 -29.85 25.06 60.45
N PRO A 572 -28.86 24.24 60.83
CA PRO A 572 -27.89 24.61 61.85
C PRO A 572 -26.84 25.58 61.28
N SER A 573 -26.47 26.57 62.09
CA SER A 573 -25.64 27.72 61.75
C SER A 573 -24.17 27.37 61.48
N LEU A 574 -23.61 28.01 60.45
CA LEU A 574 -22.23 27.91 59.93
C LEU A 574 -21.14 28.51 60.84
N LEU A 575 -21.36 28.55 62.16
CA LEU A 575 -20.50 29.27 63.12
C LEU A 575 -19.63 28.36 64.01
N ALA A 576 -19.59 27.05 63.74
CA ALA A 576 -18.93 26.09 64.63
C ALA A 576 -17.53 25.62 64.20
N LEU A 577 -16.93 26.13 63.11
CA LEU A 577 -15.65 25.60 62.59
C LEU A 577 -14.46 26.58 62.60
N ILE A 578 -14.44 27.55 63.53
CA ILE A 578 -13.24 28.34 63.83
C ILE A 578 -12.91 28.18 65.31
N ARG A 579 -12.05 27.23 65.66
CA ARG A 579 -11.09 27.36 66.77
C ARG A 579 -9.82 26.53 66.52
N PRO A 580 -8.64 27.06 66.88
CA PRO A 580 -7.35 26.44 66.59
C PRO A 580 -6.94 25.46 67.70
N ARG A 581 -6.19 24.43 67.32
CA ARG A 581 -5.12 23.85 68.14
C ARG A 581 -3.96 23.48 67.24
#